data_AF-A0A2D9GR76-F1
#
_entry.id   AF-A0A2D9GR76-F1
#
_cell.length_a   1.000
_cell.length_b   1.000
_cell.length_c   1.000
_cell.angle_alpha   90.00
_cell.angle_beta   90.00
_cell.angle_gamma   90.00
#
_symmetry.space_group_name_H-M   'P 1'
#
loop_
_entity.id
_entity.type
_entity.pdbx_description
1 polymer ?
#
loop_
_entity_poly.entity_id
_entity_poly.type
_entity_poly.pdbx_seq_one_letter_code
_entity_poly.pdbx_strand_id
1 'polypeptide(L)'
;MFQWGLVLVAATAIIFIGASANIPFFERTNYATSLQTREDFKTANTPDLSRSQAIADVKIFISENCTNGDEYLSGLPPFEATWRRQPWANDFHDRLTHEWTVRDPLTNNFWRLYEDSGFIVSKFGTANTVLSDCANMADKHLEVK
;
A
#
# COMPACT_ATOMS: atom_id res chain seq x y z
N MET A 1 -4.09 -31.99 62.31
CA MET A 1 -4.87 -32.44 61.15
C MET A 1 -5.89 -31.42 60.63
N PHE A 2 -6.28 -30.40 61.42
CA PHE A 2 -7.31 -29.40 61.05
C PHE A 2 -6.88 -28.33 60.02
N GLN A 3 -5.57 -28.09 59.84
CA GLN A 3 -5.06 -27.07 58.90
C GLN A 3 -5.19 -27.46 57.43
N TRP A 4 -5.06 -28.74 57.09
CA TRP A 4 -5.12 -29.20 55.69
C TRP A 4 -6.55 -29.19 55.12
N GLY A 5 -7.56 -29.37 55.97
CA GLY A 5 -8.97 -29.27 55.55
C GLY A 5 -9.33 -27.86 55.07
N LEU A 6 -8.79 -26.83 55.71
CA LEU A 6 -9.04 -25.43 55.36
C LEU A 6 -8.39 -25.06 54.00
N VAL A 7 -7.22 -25.64 53.71
CA VAL A 7 -6.55 -25.49 52.42
C VAL A 7 -7.33 -26.17 51.29
N LEU A 8 -7.86 -27.38 51.55
CA LEU A 8 -8.68 -28.10 50.56
C LEU A 8 -9.99 -27.37 50.24
N VAL A 9 -10.65 -26.78 51.25
CA VAL A 9 -11.87 -25.98 51.08
C VAL A 9 -11.58 -24.68 50.32
N ALA A 10 -10.48 -24.00 50.63
CA ALA A 10 -10.09 -22.79 49.89
C ALA A 10 -9.75 -23.10 48.42
N ALA A 11 -9.04 -24.19 48.16
CA ALA A 11 -8.70 -24.60 46.80
C ALA A 11 -9.94 -24.98 45.97
N THR A 12 -10.90 -25.70 46.56
CA THR A 12 -12.16 -26.04 45.88
C THR A 12 -13.03 -24.81 45.62
N ALA A 13 -13.07 -23.85 46.55
CA ALA A 13 -13.81 -22.59 46.34
C ALA A 13 -13.25 -21.77 45.16
N ILE A 14 -11.93 -21.68 45.00
CA ILE A 14 -11.29 -20.95 43.88
C ILE A 14 -11.63 -21.60 42.53
N ILE A 15 -11.60 -22.94 42.46
CA ILE A 15 -11.93 -23.69 41.23
C ILE A 15 -13.41 -23.50 40.87
N PHE A 16 -14.31 -23.51 41.86
CA PHE A 16 -15.74 -23.26 41.62
C PHE A 16 -16.04 -21.83 41.15
N ILE A 17 -15.35 -20.82 41.66
CA ILE A 17 -15.49 -19.43 41.18
C ILE A 17 -14.96 -19.32 39.73
N GLY A 18 -13.86 -20.00 39.40
CA GLY A 18 -13.33 -20.04 38.03
C GLY A 18 -14.22 -20.80 37.02
N ALA A 19 -14.95 -21.82 37.48
CA ALA A 19 -15.84 -22.63 36.64
C ALA A 19 -17.27 -22.09 36.51
N SER A 20 -17.75 -21.31 37.50
CA SER A 20 -19.07 -20.65 37.48
C SER A 20 -19.02 -19.21 36.96
N ALA A 21 -17.82 -18.64 36.84
CA ALA A 21 -17.58 -17.56 35.91
C ALA A 21 -17.77 -18.15 34.50
N ASN A 22 -19.00 -18.13 34.02
CA ASN A 22 -19.30 -18.04 32.61
C ASN A 22 -18.54 -16.78 32.17
N ILE A 23 -17.27 -16.93 31.79
CA ILE A 23 -16.57 -15.92 31.00
C ILE A 23 -17.52 -15.81 29.82
N PRO A 24 -18.23 -14.68 29.64
CA PRO A 24 -18.91 -14.52 28.40
C PRO A 24 -17.75 -14.48 27.42
N PHE A 25 -17.50 -15.60 26.76
CA PHE A 25 -17.23 -15.54 25.34
C PHE A 25 -18.45 -14.82 24.79
N PHE A 26 -18.45 -13.50 24.91
CA PHE A 26 -18.88 -12.68 23.82
C PHE A 26 -18.05 -13.23 22.68
N GLU A 27 -18.60 -14.21 21.95
CA GLU A 27 -18.40 -14.26 20.52
C GLU A 27 -18.37 -12.79 20.12
N ARG A 28 -17.23 -12.33 19.58
CA ARG A 28 -17.15 -10.98 19.03
C ARG A 28 -18.13 -10.95 17.85
N THR A 29 -19.41 -10.83 18.16
CA THR A 29 -20.56 -10.83 17.25
C THR A 29 -20.66 -9.51 16.50
N ASN A 30 -19.69 -8.61 16.69
CA ASN A 30 -19.56 -7.32 16.02
C ASN A 30 -18.27 -7.21 15.19
N TYR A 31 -17.87 -8.27 14.49
CA TYR A 31 -17.09 -8.11 13.25
C TYR A 31 -17.96 -8.23 11.99
N ALA A 32 -19.28 -8.21 12.13
CA ALA A 32 -20.13 -7.78 11.04
C ALA A 32 -19.90 -6.28 10.87
N THR A 33 -18.87 -5.88 10.11
CA THR A 33 -18.78 -4.52 9.55
C THR A 33 -20.15 -4.19 8.99
N SER A 34 -20.81 -3.16 9.53
CA SER A 34 -22.13 -2.74 9.08
C SER A 34 -22.11 -2.51 7.56
N LEU A 35 -23.27 -2.60 6.89
CA LEU A 35 -23.35 -2.30 5.46
C LEU A 35 -22.71 -0.94 5.17
N GLN A 36 -22.95 0.05 6.04
CA GLN A 36 -22.32 1.36 5.98
C GLN A 36 -20.79 1.28 6.02
N THR A 37 -20.21 0.58 6.99
CA THR A 37 -18.75 0.41 7.10
C THR A 37 -18.16 -0.28 5.88
N ARG A 38 -18.89 -1.22 5.26
CA ARG A 38 -18.44 -1.91 4.04
C ARG A 38 -18.47 -1.01 2.82
N GLU A 39 -19.52 -0.21 2.65
CA GLU A 39 -19.63 0.74 1.53
C GLU A 39 -18.66 1.91 1.69
N ASP A 40 -18.47 2.42 2.91
CA ASP A 40 -17.45 3.44 3.22
C ASP A 40 -16.05 2.89 2.94
N PHE A 41 -15.79 1.64 3.34
CA PHE A 41 -14.53 0.97 3.03
C PHE A 41 -14.36 0.77 1.53
N LYS A 42 -15.40 0.32 0.81
CA LYS A 42 -15.34 0.14 -0.64
C LYS A 42 -15.03 1.47 -1.34
N THR A 43 -15.72 2.54 -0.95
CA THR A 43 -15.52 3.89 -1.51
C THR A 43 -14.10 4.37 -1.24
N ALA A 44 -13.62 4.24 0.00
CA ALA A 44 -12.26 4.63 0.38
C ALA A 44 -11.14 3.71 -0.15
N ASN A 45 -11.47 2.59 -0.81
CA ASN A 45 -10.51 1.65 -1.38
C ASN A 45 -10.74 1.38 -2.86
N THR A 46 -11.51 2.23 -3.53
CA THR A 46 -11.66 2.20 -4.98
C THR A 46 -10.75 3.27 -5.56
N PRO A 47 -9.85 2.94 -6.50
CA PRO A 47 -9.06 3.97 -7.18
C PRO A 47 -9.96 4.86 -8.03
N ASP A 48 -9.67 6.15 -8.04
CA ASP A 48 -10.33 7.15 -8.90
C ASP A 48 -9.87 7.02 -10.37
N LEU A 49 -8.61 6.65 -10.58
CA LEU A 49 -8.00 6.40 -11.87
C LEU A 49 -8.10 4.92 -12.24
N SER A 50 -8.30 4.63 -13.52
CA SER A 50 -8.09 3.28 -14.04
C SER A 50 -6.60 2.95 -14.12
N ARG A 51 -6.27 1.65 -14.05
CA ARG A 51 -4.90 1.16 -14.25
C ARG A 51 -4.26 1.67 -15.55
N SER A 52 -5.03 1.74 -16.62
CA SER A 52 -4.58 2.25 -17.92
C SER A 52 -4.30 3.75 -17.92
N GLN A 53 -5.11 4.54 -17.19
CA GLN A 53 -4.89 5.98 -17.04
C GLN A 53 -3.61 6.24 -16.24
N ALA A 54 -3.43 5.56 -15.10
CA ALA A 54 -2.21 5.69 -14.32
C ALA A 54 -0.93 5.38 -15.12
N ILE A 55 -0.97 4.36 -16.00
CA ILE A 55 0.14 4.06 -16.91
C ILE A 55 0.32 5.18 -17.95
N ALA A 56 -0.77 5.69 -18.52
CA ALA A 56 -0.73 6.75 -19.51
C ALA A 56 -0.13 8.04 -18.93
N ASP A 57 -0.55 8.45 -17.74
CA ASP A 57 -0.05 9.65 -17.07
C ASP A 57 1.45 9.56 -16.78
N VAL A 58 1.92 8.39 -16.32
CA VAL A 58 3.36 8.15 -16.13
C VAL A 58 4.12 8.17 -17.46
N LYS A 59 3.56 7.64 -18.54
CA LYS A 59 4.20 7.69 -19.86
C LYS A 59 4.28 9.11 -20.41
N ILE A 60 3.21 9.91 -20.26
CA ILE A 60 3.20 11.33 -20.62
C ILE A 60 4.28 12.06 -19.84
N PHE A 61 4.35 11.83 -18.52
CA PHE A 61 5.37 12.42 -17.68
C PHE A 61 6.80 12.08 -18.14
N ILE A 62 7.08 10.82 -18.48
CA ILE A 62 8.39 10.39 -19.00
C ILE A 62 8.68 11.07 -20.34
N SER A 63 7.72 11.12 -21.25
CA SER A 63 7.85 11.77 -22.57
C SER A 63 8.19 13.26 -22.43
N GLU A 64 7.51 13.97 -21.52
CA GLU A 64 7.66 15.42 -21.34
C GLU A 64 8.90 15.82 -20.52
N ASN A 65 9.32 14.99 -19.55
CA ASN A 65 10.34 15.37 -18.56
C ASN A 65 11.68 14.64 -18.75
N CYS A 66 11.73 13.53 -19.49
CA CYS A 66 12.96 12.80 -19.73
C CYS A 66 13.55 13.07 -21.12
N THR A 67 14.87 13.27 -21.19
CA THR A 67 15.61 13.31 -22.46
C THR A 67 15.42 11.99 -23.22
N ASN A 68 14.97 12.06 -24.47
CA ASN A 68 14.63 10.91 -25.32
C ASN A 68 13.50 10.02 -24.76
N GLY A 69 12.58 10.58 -23.96
CA GLY A 69 11.45 9.84 -23.38
C GLY A 69 10.58 9.13 -24.42
N ASP A 70 10.30 9.76 -25.56
CA ASP A 70 9.50 9.14 -26.63
C ASP A 70 10.20 7.93 -27.26
N GLU A 71 11.50 8.05 -27.53
CA GLU A 71 12.30 6.96 -28.08
C GLU A 71 12.43 5.82 -27.07
N TYR A 72 12.61 6.15 -25.80
CA TYR A 72 12.62 5.22 -24.69
C TYR A 72 11.33 4.40 -24.61
N LEU A 73 10.17 5.08 -24.69
CA LEU A 73 8.86 4.45 -24.61
C LEU A 73 8.55 3.60 -25.85
N SER A 74 9.17 3.89 -26.99
CA SER A 74 9.02 3.14 -28.23
C SER A 74 9.73 1.79 -28.14
N GLY A 75 8.97 0.70 -28.24
CA GLY A 75 9.53 -0.67 -28.24
C GLY A 75 9.64 -1.34 -26.86
N LEU A 76 9.12 -0.72 -25.80
CA LEU A 76 9.07 -1.37 -24.48
C LEU A 76 7.90 -2.36 -24.35
N PRO A 77 8.08 -3.44 -23.56
CA PRO A 77 6.96 -4.24 -23.06
C PRO A 77 5.91 -3.37 -22.34
N PRO A 78 4.68 -3.87 -22.14
CA PRO A 78 3.67 -3.14 -21.39
C PRO A 78 4.13 -2.88 -19.95
N PHE A 79 3.91 -1.67 -19.48
CA PHE A 79 4.15 -1.29 -18.09
C PHE A 79 3.12 -1.98 -17.19
N GLU A 80 3.54 -2.33 -15.99
CA GLU A 80 2.64 -2.85 -14.97
C GLU A 80 2.32 -1.76 -13.96
N ALA A 81 1.06 -1.67 -13.53
CA ALA A 81 0.63 -0.69 -12.55
C ALA A 81 -0.15 -1.39 -11.44
N THR A 82 0.20 -1.04 -10.20
CA THR A 82 -0.42 -1.58 -8.99
C THR A 82 -0.88 -0.42 -8.13
N TRP A 83 -2.16 -0.39 -7.81
CA TRP A 83 -2.73 0.58 -6.88
C TRP A 83 -2.46 0.15 -5.44
N ARG A 84 -2.20 1.13 -4.59
CA ARG A 84 -1.97 0.94 -3.16
C ARG A 84 -2.76 1.97 -2.36
N ARG A 85 -3.35 1.47 -1.29
CA ARG A 85 -4.08 2.27 -0.31
C ARG A 85 -3.18 3.09 0.63
N GLN A 86 -1.87 2.84 0.62
CA GLN A 86 -0.91 3.60 1.42
C GLN A 86 0.37 3.76 0.60
N PRO A 87 0.93 4.99 0.56
CA PRO A 87 2.21 5.26 -0.09
C PRO A 87 3.34 4.37 0.43
N TRP A 88 4.30 4.06 -0.45
CA TRP A 88 5.42 3.17 -0.10
C TRP A 88 6.46 3.84 0.82
N ALA A 89 6.60 5.17 0.75
CA ALA A 89 7.54 5.94 1.56
C ALA A 89 6.87 7.23 2.05
N ASN A 90 7.22 7.65 3.28
CA ASN A 90 6.89 8.97 3.80
C ASN A 90 7.98 9.95 3.34
N ASP A 91 7.73 10.61 2.23
CA ASP A 91 8.67 11.50 1.55
C ASP A 91 8.24 12.97 1.62
N PHE A 92 7.63 13.38 2.74
CA PHE A 92 7.31 14.77 3.13
C PHE A 92 6.37 15.55 2.20
N HIS A 93 5.87 14.91 1.14
CA HIS A 93 4.74 15.42 0.39
C HIS A 93 3.46 15.13 1.18
N ASP A 94 2.54 16.09 1.22
CA ASP A 94 1.27 16.02 1.94
C ASP A 94 0.38 14.93 1.28
N ARG A 95 0.57 13.67 1.67
CA ARG A 95 0.11 12.48 0.93
C ARG A 95 -0.87 11.67 1.77
N LEU A 96 -2.12 12.10 1.67
CA LEU A 96 -3.31 11.40 2.15
C LEU A 96 -4.04 11.02 0.85
N THR A 97 -4.09 9.81 0.31
CA THR A 97 -3.90 8.46 0.86
C THR A 97 -3.72 7.39 -0.24
N HIS A 98 -3.58 7.72 -1.53
CA HIS A 98 -3.58 6.68 -2.58
C HIS A 98 -2.43 6.83 -3.58
N GLU A 99 -1.79 5.70 -3.92
CA GLU A 99 -0.60 5.66 -4.79
C GLU A 99 -0.73 4.58 -5.86
N TRP A 100 -0.48 4.96 -7.11
CA TRP A 100 -0.23 4.04 -8.21
C TRP A 100 1.28 3.81 -8.35
N THR A 101 1.73 2.56 -8.18
CA THR A 101 3.09 2.16 -8.50
C THR A 101 3.14 1.61 -9.92
N VAL A 102 3.82 2.31 -10.84
CA VAL A 102 3.99 1.92 -12.24
C VAL A 102 5.42 1.39 -12.45
N ARG A 103 5.56 0.08 -12.66
CA ARG A 103 6.83 -0.60 -12.85
C ARG A 103 7.31 -0.46 -14.30
N ASP A 104 8.56 -0.05 -14.42
CA ASP A 104 9.28 0.01 -15.67
C ASP A 104 9.80 -1.40 -16.05
N PRO A 105 9.49 -1.90 -17.25
CA PRO A 105 9.83 -3.25 -17.68
C PRO A 105 11.32 -3.45 -17.99
N LEU A 106 12.06 -2.38 -18.30
CA LEU A 106 13.46 -2.45 -18.72
C LEU A 106 14.39 -2.28 -17.50
N THR A 107 14.09 -1.30 -16.67
CA THR A 107 15.00 -0.89 -15.59
C THR A 107 14.71 -1.59 -14.26
N ASN A 108 13.56 -2.27 -14.14
CA ASN A 108 13.02 -2.79 -12.87
C ASN A 108 12.80 -1.71 -11.79
N ASN A 109 12.92 -0.43 -12.14
CA ASN A 109 12.50 0.68 -11.29
C ASN A 109 10.98 0.88 -11.38
N PHE A 110 10.46 1.76 -10.54
CA PHE A 110 9.05 2.10 -10.54
C PHE A 110 8.85 3.60 -10.32
N TRP A 111 7.79 4.07 -10.94
CA TRP A 111 7.22 5.40 -10.78
C TRP A 111 6.08 5.33 -9.78
N ARG A 112 5.93 6.37 -8.97
CA ARG A 112 4.85 6.51 -8.00
C ARG A 112 4.02 7.72 -8.42
N LEU A 113 2.77 7.46 -8.81
CA LEU A 113 1.76 8.47 -9.12
C LEU A 113 0.83 8.60 -7.92
N TYR A 114 0.72 9.80 -7.36
CA TYR A 114 -0.20 10.11 -6.28
C TYR A 114 -1.54 10.54 -6.85
N GLU A 115 -2.56 9.72 -6.62
CA GLU A 115 -3.88 9.89 -7.22
C GLU A 115 -4.53 11.23 -6.82
N ASP A 116 -4.39 11.59 -5.53
CA ASP A 116 -5.01 12.78 -4.96
C ASP A 116 -4.38 14.10 -5.46
N SER A 117 -3.14 14.06 -5.97
CA SER A 117 -2.37 15.27 -6.33
C SER A 117 -1.81 15.28 -7.74
N GLY A 118 -1.86 14.16 -8.46
CA GLY A 118 -1.24 13.98 -9.77
C GLY A 118 0.28 13.98 -9.75
N PHE A 119 0.94 14.08 -8.59
CA PHE A 119 2.39 14.11 -8.52
C PHE A 119 2.99 12.76 -8.92
N ILE A 120 4.03 12.80 -9.75
CA ILE A 120 4.80 11.63 -10.15
C ILE A 120 6.21 11.77 -9.62
N VAL A 121 6.69 10.74 -8.94
CA VAL A 121 8.07 10.66 -8.44
C VAL A 121 8.68 9.31 -8.77
N SER A 122 10.00 9.28 -8.90
CA SER A 122 10.76 8.05 -9.06
C SER A 122 11.09 7.43 -7.69
N LYS A 123 11.09 6.10 -7.62
CA LYS A 123 11.56 5.20 -6.54
C LYS A 123 11.67 5.74 -5.10
N PHE A 124 12.59 6.68 -4.82
CA PHE A 124 12.89 7.20 -3.48
C PHE A 124 13.06 8.73 -3.38
N GLY A 125 12.82 9.50 -4.44
CA GLY A 125 13.28 10.88 -4.45
C GLY A 125 12.23 11.98 -4.55
N THR A 126 12.66 13.16 -4.10
CA THR A 126 12.05 14.46 -4.35
C THR A 126 12.12 14.80 -5.85
N ALA A 127 11.37 15.81 -6.33
CA ALA A 127 11.39 16.24 -7.74
C ALA A 127 12.80 16.38 -8.38
N ASN A 128 13.84 16.68 -7.59
CA ASN A 128 15.23 16.77 -8.04
C ASN A 128 15.89 15.44 -8.48
N THR A 129 15.34 14.27 -8.13
CA THR A 129 15.86 12.95 -8.57
C THR A 129 15.25 12.48 -9.88
N VAL A 130 14.18 13.13 -10.35
CA VAL A 130 13.50 12.77 -11.60
C VAL A 130 14.47 12.88 -12.77
N LEU A 131 15.28 13.94 -12.81
CA LEU A 131 16.28 14.16 -13.87
C LEU A 131 17.39 13.10 -13.86
N SER A 132 17.86 12.66 -12.70
CA SER A 132 18.86 11.59 -12.60
C SER A 132 18.30 10.23 -13.02
N ASP A 133 17.03 9.96 -12.74
CA ASP A 133 16.39 8.71 -13.13
C ASP A 133 16.06 8.69 -14.63
N CYS A 134 15.67 9.84 -15.21
CA CYS A 134 15.56 10.01 -16.66
C CYS A 134 16.91 9.75 -17.37
N ALA A 135 18.03 10.22 -16.82
CA ALA A 135 19.36 9.96 -17.38
C ALA A 135 19.73 8.47 -17.35
N ASN A 136 19.45 7.77 -16.24
CA ASN A 136 19.67 6.34 -16.12
C ASN A 136 18.84 5.50 -17.11
N MET A 137 17.66 5.99 -17.51
CA MET A 137 16.80 5.33 -18.52
C MET A 137 17.38 5.45 -19.92
N ALA A 138 17.91 6.63 -20.27
CA ALA A 138 18.57 6.85 -21.55
C ALA A 138 19.78 5.92 -21.74
N ASP A 139 20.63 5.79 -20.72
CA ASP A 139 21.80 4.90 -20.76
C ASP A 139 21.41 3.43 -20.94
N LYS A 140 20.42 2.94 -20.19
CA LYS A 140 19.95 1.55 -20.32
C LYS A 140 19.26 1.25 -21.65
N HIS A 141 18.58 2.22 -22.27
CA HIS A 141 17.97 2.02 -23.57
C HIS A 141 19.01 1.85 -24.69
N LEU A 142 20.15 2.53 -24.56
CA LEU A 142 21.28 2.39 -25.48
C LEU A 142 22.00 1.04 -25.36
N GLU A 143 21.97 0.38 -24.19
CA GLU A 143 22.55 -0.97 -24.00
C GLU A 143 21.73 -2.09 -24.65
N VAL A 144 20.43 -1.87 -24.88
CA VAL A 144 19.51 -2.91 -25.39
C VAL A 144 19.27 -2.79 -26.91
N LYS A 145 19.66 -1.67 -27.54
CA LYS A 145 19.66 -1.48 -28.99
C LYS A 145 20.95 -2.00 -29.64
#